data_AF-A0A822CM32-F1
#
_entry.id   AF-A0A822CM32-F1
#
_cell.length_a   1.000
_cell.length_b   1.000
_cell.length_c   1.000
_cell.angle_alpha   90.00
_cell.angle_beta   90.00
_cell.angle_gamma   90.00
#
_symmetry.space_group_name_H-M   'P 1'
#
loop_
_entity.id
_entity.type
_entity.pdbx_description
1 polymer ?
#
loop_
_entity_poly.entity_id
_entity_poly.type
_entity_poly.pdbx_seq_one_letter_code
_entity_poly.pdbx_strand_id
1 'polypeptide(L)' 'MTSHILYAEQAHQVEPAYANSILITMRYNLARICEASFEFNKTETLYKEILREHSKYVDCVLRLGSMVHDRGQ' A
#
# COMPACT_ATOMS: atom_id res chain seq x y z
N MET A 1 35.02 -5.01 -9.38
CA MET A 1 34.76 -5.32 -7.95
C MET A 1 34.25 -4.09 -7.18
N THR A 2 34.70 -2.88 -7.53
CA THR A 2 34.28 -1.61 -6.91
C THR A 2 32.84 -1.18 -7.22
N SER A 3 32.30 -1.54 -8.40
CA SER A 3 30.95 -1.17 -8.82
C SER A 3 29.84 -1.82 -7.99
N HIS A 4 30.00 -3.08 -7.58
CA HIS A 4 29.00 -3.77 -6.74
C HIS A 4 28.89 -3.18 -5.32
N ILE A 5 29.99 -2.66 -4.78
CA ILE A 5 30.01 -2.01 -3.45
C ILE A 5 29.27 -0.67 -3.53
N LEU A 6 29.47 0.11 -4.59
CA LEU A 6 28.78 1.39 -4.80
C LEU A 6 27.25 1.21 -4.92
N TYR A 7 26.78 0.18 -5.63
CA TYR A 7 25.35 -0.15 -5.71
C TYR A 7 24.77 -0.57 -4.35
N ALA A 8 25.55 -1.29 -3.52
CA ALA A 8 25.13 -1.68 -2.18
C ALA A 8 25.09 -0.49 -1.21
N GLU A 9 26.03 0.47 -1.32
CA GLU A 9 26.05 1.70 -0.53
C GLU A 9 24.90 2.65 -0.90
N GLN A 10 24.53 2.74 -2.17
CA GLN A 10 23.34 3.48 -2.61
C GLN A 10 22.04 2.84 -2.10
N ALA A 11 21.97 1.52 -2.02
CA ALA A 11 20.83 0.81 -1.43
C ALA A 11 20.74 1.01 0.11
N HIS A 12 21.84 1.38 0.77
CA HIS A 12 21.88 1.64 2.21
C HIS A 12 21.38 3.05 2.58
N GLN A 13 21.34 3.97 1.63
CA GLN A 13 20.86 5.35 1.79
C GLN A 13 19.43 5.50 1.25
N VAL A 14 18.53 4.59 1.63
CA VAL A 14 17.12 4.79 1.34
C VAL A 14 16.59 5.87 2.28
N GLU A 15 16.25 7.03 1.72
CA GLU A 15 15.61 8.07 2.50
C GLU A 15 14.34 7.53 3.17
N PRO A 16 14.07 7.85 4.45
CA PRO A 16 12.90 7.35 5.16
C PRO A 16 11.58 7.60 4.43
N ALA A 17 11.47 8.73 3.71
CA ALA A 17 10.30 9.06 2.91
C ALA A 17 10.10 8.08 1.73
N TYR A 18 11.19 7.67 1.07
CA TYR A 18 11.15 6.69 -0.01
C TYR A 18 10.79 5.30 0.50
N ALA A 19 11.40 4.84 1.59
CA ALA A 19 11.00 3.59 2.25
C ALA A 19 9.51 3.59 2.64
N ASN A 20 9.02 4.70 3.19
CA ASN A 20 7.61 4.83 3.54
C ASN A 20 6.70 4.75 2.30
N SER A 21 7.09 5.40 1.19
CA SER A 21 6.34 5.32 -0.08
C SER A 21 6.21 3.89 -0.61
N ILE A 22 7.29 3.10 -0.49
CA ILE A 22 7.30 1.68 -0.87
C ILE A 22 6.38 0.89 0.06
N LEU A 23 6.45 1.13 1.37
CA LEU A 23 5.61 0.46 2.36
C LEU A 23 4.12 0.72 2.14
N ILE A 24 3.73 1.96 1.83
CA ILE A 24 2.33 2.29 1.48
C ILE A 24 1.89 1.49 0.25
N THR A 25 2.71 1.49 -0.81
CA THR A 25 2.41 0.78 -2.06
C THR A 25 2.28 -0.73 -1.83
N MET A 26 3.17 -1.33 -1.02
CA MET A 26 3.09 -2.74 -0.66
C MET A 26 1.82 -3.07 0.12
N ARG A 27 1.44 -2.25 1.11
CA ARG A 27 0.19 -2.44 1.87
C ARG A 27 -1.05 -2.29 0.99
N TYR A 28 -1.05 -1.34 0.06
CA TYR A 28 -2.12 -1.17 -0.92
C TYR A 28 -2.29 -2.43 -1.78
N ASN A 29 -1.18 -2.97 -2.30
CA ASN A 29 -1.20 -4.18 -3.11
C ASN A 29 -1.64 -5.41 -2.29
N LEU A 30 -1.25 -5.49 -1.01
CA LEU A 30 -1.75 -6.53 -0.11
C LEU A 30 -3.26 -6.43 0.07
N ALA A 31 -3.80 -5.22 0.26
CA ALA A 31 -5.24 -5.00 0.36
C ALA A 31 -5.97 -5.44 -0.91
N ARG A 32 -5.42 -5.14 -2.11
CA ARG A 32 -5.95 -5.62 -3.40
C ARG A 32 -6.02 -7.14 -3.50
N ILE A 33 -5.01 -7.84 -2.98
CA ILE A 33 -4.98 -9.30 -2.95
C ILE A 33 -6.04 -9.83 -1.97
N CYS A 34 -6.12 -9.28 -0.76
CA CYS A 34 -7.17 -9.63 0.19
C CYS A 34 -8.57 -9.43 -0.40
N GLU A 35 -8.79 -8.35 -1.16
CA GLU A 35 -10.06 -8.07 -1.83
C GLU A 35 -10.39 -9.14 -2.87
N ALA A 36 -9.42 -9.50 -3.72
CA ALA A 36 -9.57 -10.56 -4.71
C ALA A 36 -9.78 -11.96 -4.07
N SER A 37 -9.28 -12.17 -2.86
CA SER A 37 -9.50 -13.38 -2.05
C SER A 37 -10.79 -13.35 -1.22
N PHE A 38 -11.67 -12.35 -1.43
CA PHE A 38 -12.92 -12.16 -0.69
C PHE A 38 -12.73 -11.91 0.82
N GLU A 39 -11.52 -11.53 1.26
CA GLU A 39 -11.19 -11.19 2.64
C GLU A 39 -11.51 -9.72 2.93
N PHE A 40 -12.79 -9.35 2.79
CA PHE A 40 -13.20 -7.95 2.79
C PHE A 40 -12.97 -7.22 4.11
N ASN A 41 -13.05 -7.90 5.26
CA ASN A 41 -12.75 -7.28 6.56
C ASN A 41 -11.29 -6.86 6.66
N LYS A 42 -10.35 -7.70 6.18
CA LYS A 42 -8.92 -7.36 6.17
C LYS A 42 -8.63 -6.25 5.17
N THR A 43 -9.26 -6.31 4.01
CA THR A 43 -9.18 -5.28 2.97
C THR A 43 -9.59 -3.92 3.51
N GLU A 44 -10.74 -3.85 4.20
CA GLU A 44 -11.25 -2.61 4.78
C GLU A 44 -10.30 -2.03 5.84
N THR A 45 -9.72 -2.87 6.70
CA THR A 45 -8.71 -2.45 7.68
C THR A 45 -7.48 -1.88 6.99
N LEU A 46 -6.90 -2.59 6.02
CA LEU A 46 -5.67 -2.15 5.34
C LEU A 46 -5.86 -0.81 4.60
N TYR A 47 -6.97 -0.64 3.88
CA TYR A 47 -7.23 0.65 3.21
C TYR A 47 -7.43 1.79 4.21
N LYS A 48 -8.13 1.56 5.34
CA LYS A 48 -8.31 2.58 6.38
C LYS A 48 -7.00 2.95 7.07
N GLU A 49 -6.13 1.99 7.33
CA GLU A 49 -4.79 2.24 7.87
C GLU A 49 -3.95 3.11 6.94
N ILE A 50 -3.94 2.79 5.63
CA ILE A 50 -3.26 3.62 4.62
C ILE A 50 -3.82 5.04 4.63
N LEU A 51 -5.15 5.22 4.69
CA LEU A 51 -5.77 6.54 4.69
C LEU A 51 -5.53 7.34 5.98
N ARG A 52 -5.36 6.65 7.12
CA ARG A 52 -5.01 7.30 8.39
C ARG A 52 -3.62 7.95 8.33
N GLU A 53 -2.68 7.31 7.65
CA GLU A 53 -1.32 7.82 7.46
C GLU A 53 -1.20 8.74 6.24
N HIS A 54 -1.95 8.44 5.18
CA HIS A 54 -1.89 9.08 3.87
C HIS A 54 -3.29 9.34 3.31
N SER A 55 -3.96 10.35 3.89
CA SER A 55 -5.34 10.72 3.55
C SER A 55 -5.57 11.10 2.07
N LYS A 56 -4.50 11.40 1.33
CA LYS A 56 -4.54 11.73 -0.11
C LYS A 56 -4.41 10.52 -1.04
N TYR A 57 -4.31 9.30 -0.52
CA TYR A 57 -4.24 8.09 -1.35
C TYR A 57 -5.62 7.75 -1.91
N VAL A 58 -6.04 8.47 -2.96
CA VAL A 58 -7.40 8.46 -3.53
C VAL A 58 -7.88 7.05 -3.89
N ASP A 59 -6.97 6.19 -4.36
CA ASP A 59 -7.30 4.82 -4.76
C ASP A 59 -7.93 4.01 -3.62
N CYS A 60 -7.49 4.20 -2.36
CA CYS A 60 -8.08 3.52 -1.21
C CYS A 60 -9.54 3.94 -0.99
N VAL A 61 -9.85 5.23 -1.17
CA VAL A 61 -11.21 5.76 -1.03
C VAL A 61 -12.13 5.18 -2.10
N LEU A 62 -11.66 5.15 -3.35
CA LEU A 62 -12.42 4.60 -4.46
C LEU A 62 -12.73 3.11 -4.24
N ARG A 63 -11.75 2.32 -3.79
CA ARG A 63 -11.94 0.90 -3.51
C ARG A 63 -12.92 0.62 -2.38
N LEU A 64 -12.80 1.37 -1.27
CA LEU A 64 -13.77 1.27 -0.18
C LEU A 64 -15.20 1.61 -0.64
N GLY A 65 -15.34 2.64 -1.48
CA GLY A 65 -16.62 3.00 -2.09
C GLY A 65 -17.20 1.88 -2.95
N SER A 66 -16.39 1.27 -3.82
CA SER A 66 -16.80 0.11 -4.63
C SER A 66 -17.26 -1.07 -3.77
N MET A 67 -16.49 -1.43 -2.74
CA MET A 67 -16.85 -2.53 -1.84
C MET A 67 -18.18 -2.29 -1.09
N VAL A 68 -18.47 -1.05 -0.69
CA VAL A 68 -19.73 -0.70 -0.04
C VAL A 68 -20.89 -0.75 -1.04
N HIS A 69 -20.66 -0.27 -2.27
CA HIS A 69 -21.65 -0.33 -3.34
C HIS A 69 -22.07 -1.78 -3.65
N ASP A 70 -21.09 -2.69 -3.79
CA ASP A 70 -21.31 -4.10 -4.10
C ASP A 70 -22.08 -4.85 -3.00
N ARG A 71 -22.07 -4.34 -1.76
CA ARG A 71 -22.83 -4.90 -0.61
C ARG A 71 -24.27 -4.40 -0.52
N GLY A 72 -24.61 -3.33 -1.23
CA GLY A 72 -25.89 -2.62 -1.13
C GLY A 72 -26.85 -2.85 -2.30
N GLN A 73 -26.44 -3.60 -3.33
CA GLN A 73 -27.30 -4.11 -4.41
C GLN A 73 -27.67 -5.57 -4.14
#